data_AF-A0A2E9TAK5-F1
#
_entry.id   AF-A0A2E9TAK5-F1
#
_cell.length_a   1.000
_cell.length_b   1.000
_cell.length_c   1.000
_cell.angle_alpha   90.00
_cell.angle_beta   90.00
_cell.angle_gamma   90.00
#
_symmetry.space_group_name_H-M   'P 1'
#
loop_
_entity.id
_entity.type
_entity.pdbx_description
1 polymer ?
#
loop_
_entity_poly.entity_id
_entity_poly.type
_entity_poly.pdbx_seq_one_letter_code
_entity_poly.pdbx_strand_id
1 'polypeptide(L)'
;MTPMATPGGPIEPEDLQPIESGEAITPEAAATDPEELLEQFRIAISDSDEDWQLALIQTMALWPLSSETVDGRDFVYLLAGEAFDWRTLAERILGAPDISIPEEEREELLLDWTLPADLKEEEFRRLIGFAKSAGFLNYFYGVTVEQAILLAVEEEARKQRYARGFAPDDVSGDLAYEILYGATRDELITEFAGETGNRVRRPSRGPERAAGNLGNVDHFTYWLFQRRFKNADPARIASDTRKGLELLERMRLAQAKKNSQQTVARPFIDLGDLHTYRAPPRYARPVRPRPVRT
;
A
#
# COMPACT_ATOMS: atom_id res chain seq x y z
N MET A 1 -26.05 -16.09 46.58
CA MET A 1 -27.23 -16.15 45.71
C MET A 1 -27.67 -14.71 45.44
N THR A 2 -27.24 -14.18 44.29
CA THR A 2 -27.65 -12.89 43.73
C THR A 2 -27.66 -13.10 42.21
N PRO A 3 -28.71 -12.70 41.48
CA PRO A 3 -29.03 -13.28 40.18
C PRO A 3 -28.25 -12.66 39.00
N MET A 4 -28.07 -13.49 37.97
CA MET A 4 -27.51 -13.17 36.65
C MET A 4 -28.28 -12.05 35.95
N ALA A 5 -27.55 -11.06 35.43
CA ALA A 5 -28.05 -10.13 34.43
C ALA A 5 -27.88 -10.76 33.03
N THR A 6 -28.97 -10.82 32.28
CA THR A 6 -29.03 -11.21 30.86
C THR A 6 -28.41 -10.11 29.99
N PRO A 7 -27.58 -10.41 28.97
CA PRO A 7 -27.15 -9.39 28.03
C PRO A 7 -28.25 -9.16 26.99
N GLY A 8 -28.52 -7.87 26.75
CA GLY A 8 -29.59 -7.35 25.92
C GLY A 8 -29.49 -7.71 24.44
N GLY A 9 -30.63 -7.53 23.77
CA GLY A 9 -30.88 -7.80 22.37
C GLY A 9 -30.12 -6.90 21.39
N PRO A 10 -30.40 -7.06 20.08
CA PRO A 10 -29.59 -6.51 18.99
C PRO A 10 -29.65 -4.97 18.97
N ILE A 11 -28.48 -4.38 18.70
CA ILE A 11 -28.25 -2.94 18.62
C ILE A 11 -28.84 -2.44 17.29
N GLU A 12 -29.74 -1.46 17.35
CA GLU A 12 -30.41 -0.82 16.21
C GLU A 12 -29.45 0.18 15.49
N PRO A 13 -29.65 0.45 14.19
CA PRO A 13 -28.69 1.13 13.30
C PRO A 13 -28.54 2.66 13.53
N GLU A 14 -28.88 3.14 14.72
CA GLU A 14 -28.88 4.56 15.10
C GLU A 14 -27.64 4.95 15.93
N ASP A 15 -26.79 3.98 16.31
CA ASP A 15 -25.57 4.16 17.13
C ASP A 15 -24.29 4.43 16.31
N LEU A 16 -24.40 4.74 15.01
CA LEU A 16 -23.25 5.15 14.19
C LEU A 16 -22.87 6.60 14.50
N GLN A 17 -22.03 6.79 15.53
CA GLN A 17 -21.31 8.05 15.74
C GLN A 17 -20.27 8.24 14.61
N PRO A 18 -20.07 9.46 14.09
CA PRO A 18 -19.02 9.76 13.11
C PRO A 18 -17.65 9.44 13.70
N ILE A 19 -16.85 8.65 12.98
CA ILE A 19 -15.47 8.33 13.38
C ILE A 19 -14.63 9.58 13.15
N GLU A 20 -14.29 10.29 14.23
CA GLU A 20 -13.33 11.38 14.21
C GLU A 20 -11.95 10.88 13.80
N SER A 21 -11.28 11.71 13.01
CA SER A 21 -9.97 11.49 12.42
C SER A 21 -8.89 11.34 13.50
N GLY A 22 -8.04 10.32 13.39
CA GLY A 22 -6.77 10.24 14.12
C GLY A 22 -6.61 9.07 15.07
N GLU A 23 -6.89 7.83 14.64
CA GLU A 23 -6.53 6.66 15.45
C GLU A 23 -5.08 6.24 15.19
N ALA A 24 -4.30 6.17 16.27
CA ALA A 24 -2.86 5.89 16.29
C ALA A 24 -2.54 4.42 15.98
N ILE A 25 -1.39 4.19 15.35
CA ILE A 25 -1.00 2.88 14.79
C ILE A 25 -0.63 1.86 15.89
N THR A 26 -0.31 2.29 17.12
CA THR A 26 -0.11 1.45 18.33
C THR A 26 -0.25 2.30 19.62
N PRO A 27 -0.62 1.69 20.77
CA PRO A 27 -0.72 2.40 22.05
C PRO A 27 0.62 2.92 22.60
N GLU A 28 1.75 2.38 22.15
CA GLU A 28 3.11 2.83 22.51
C GLU A 28 3.57 4.01 21.64
N ALA A 29 3.05 4.14 20.41
CA ALA A 29 3.29 5.30 19.55
C ALA A 29 2.44 6.52 19.96
N ALA A 30 1.32 6.32 20.65
CA ALA A 30 0.45 7.42 21.09
C ALA A 30 1.11 8.44 22.04
N ALA A 31 2.34 8.18 22.53
CA ALA A 31 3.08 9.06 23.43
C ALA A 31 4.24 9.82 22.76
N THR A 32 4.56 9.55 21.49
CA THR A 32 5.72 10.17 20.82
C THR A 32 5.27 11.30 19.90
N ASP A 33 5.83 12.49 20.06
CA ASP A 33 5.54 13.65 19.20
C ASP A 33 6.28 13.51 17.85
N PRO A 34 5.60 13.61 16.68
CA PRO A 34 6.25 13.64 15.38
C PRO A 34 7.41 14.64 15.28
N GLU A 35 7.29 15.81 15.91
CA GLU A 35 8.36 16.82 15.89
C GLU A 35 9.59 16.39 16.69
N GLU A 36 9.39 15.66 17.80
CA GLU A 36 10.48 15.06 18.58
C GLU A 36 11.19 13.96 17.78
N LEU A 37 10.44 13.14 17.03
CA LEU A 37 11.00 12.14 16.13
C LEU A 37 11.83 12.77 15.01
N LEU A 38 11.36 13.88 14.43
CA LEU A 38 12.12 14.63 13.43
C LEU A 38 13.39 15.24 14.01
N GLU A 39 13.37 15.72 15.26
CA GLU A 39 14.57 16.21 15.95
C GLU A 39 15.57 15.08 16.18
N GLN A 40 15.11 13.93 16.69
CA GLN A 40 15.95 12.75 16.89
C GLN A 40 16.58 12.28 15.57
N PHE A 41 15.80 12.26 14.49
CA PHE A 41 16.30 11.92 13.16
C PHE A 41 17.34 12.94 12.68
N ARG A 42 17.14 14.25 12.91
CA ARG A 42 18.12 15.30 12.58
C ARG A 42 19.45 15.12 13.31
N ILE A 43 19.39 14.74 14.59
CA ILE A 43 20.59 14.45 15.38
C ILE A 43 21.31 13.22 14.82
N ALA A 44 20.58 12.14 14.53
CA ALA A 44 21.11 10.90 13.98
C ALA A 44 21.88 11.13 12.66
N ILE A 45 21.28 11.84 11.70
CA ILE A 45 21.94 12.09 10.40
C ILE A 45 23.11 13.08 10.47
N SER A 46 23.26 13.80 11.59
CA SER A 46 24.39 14.71 11.82
C SER A 46 25.61 13.96 12.36
N ASP A 47 25.41 12.75 12.90
CA ASP A 47 26.49 11.86 13.31
C ASP A 47 27.03 11.11 12.09
N SER A 48 28.32 11.29 11.79
CA SER A 48 28.95 10.68 10.59
C SER A 48 29.06 9.16 10.66
N ASP A 49 28.91 8.58 11.85
CA ASP A 49 29.01 7.13 12.05
C ASP A 49 27.65 6.40 11.91
N GLU A 50 26.52 7.12 11.82
CA GLU A 50 25.20 6.52 11.68
C GLU A 50 24.73 6.43 10.22
N ASP A 51 24.12 5.29 9.87
CA ASP A 51 23.46 5.10 8.57
C ASP A 51 22.09 5.81 8.59
N TRP A 52 21.99 6.92 7.85
CA TRP A 52 20.76 7.73 7.78
C TRP A 52 19.55 6.92 7.28
N GLN A 53 19.76 5.90 6.44
CA GLN A 53 18.68 5.06 5.93
C GLN A 53 18.14 4.14 7.03
N LEU A 54 19.01 3.67 7.94
CA LEU A 54 18.59 2.93 9.12
C LEU A 54 17.86 3.82 10.13
N ALA A 55 18.37 5.04 10.37
CA ALA A 55 17.73 6.03 11.22
C ALA A 55 16.33 6.41 10.71
N LEU A 56 16.15 6.50 9.38
CA LEU A 56 14.86 6.72 8.75
C LEU A 56 13.88 5.59 9.08
N ILE A 57 14.29 4.33 8.93
CA ILE A 57 13.42 3.18 9.24
C ILE A 57 13.01 3.17 10.72
N GLN A 58 13.94 3.47 11.63
CA GLN A 58 13.66 3.56 13.06
C GLN A 58 12.65 4.67 13.38
N THR A 59 12.82 5.84 12.74
CA THR A 59 11.89 6.97 12.86
C THR A 59 10.50 6.58 12.37
N MET A 60 10.42 5.93 11.21
CA MET A 60 9.17 5.43 10.65
C MET A 60 8.51 4.38 11.53
N ALA A 61 9.29 3.52 12.20
CA ALA A 61 8.78 2.50 13.11
C ALA A 61 8.06 3.13 14.32
N LEU A 62 8.52 4.28 14.79
CA LEU A 62 7.95 5.02 15.91
C LEU A 62 6.87 6.04 15.51
N TRP A 63 6.75 6.37 14.22
CA TRP A 63 5.80 7.38 13.75
C TRP A 63 4.35 7.09 14.19
N PRO A 64 3.67 8.04 14.86
CA PRO A 64 2.41 7.74 15.54
C PRO A 64 1.17 7.97 14.67
N LEU A 65 1.27 8.86 13.68
CA LEU A 65 0.14 9.31 12.87
C LEU A 65 -0.13 8.36 11.70
N SER A 66 -1.42 8.18 11.39
CA SER A 66 -1.89 7.51 10.18
C SER A 66 -2.03 8.45 8.99
N SER A 67 -2.20 9.75 9.24
CA SER A 67 -2.22 10.84 8.26
C SER A 67 -1.99 12.18 8.94
N GLU A 68 -1.55 13.18 8.18
CA GLU A 68 -1.41 14.58 8.63
C GLU A 68 -1.49 15.55 7.45
N THR A 69 -1.70 16.84 7.74
CA THR A 69 -1.64 17.91 6.73
C THR A 69 -0.49 18.85 7.08
N VAL A 70 0.48 18.98 6.17
CA VAL A 70 1.66 19.83 6.33
C VAL A 70 1.77 20.77 5.14
N ASP A 71 1.91 22.06 5.39
CA ASP A 71 1.97 23.11 4.37
C ASP A 71 0.83 23.06 3.32
N GLY A 72 -0.37 22.67 3.78
CA GLY A 72 -1.55 22.52 2.92
C GLY A 72 -1.55 21.27 2.03
N ARG A 73 -0.59 20.37 2.23
CA ARG A 73 -0.51 19.05 1.59
C ARG A 73 -0.92 17.96 2.56
N ASP A 74 -1.81 17.08 2.11
CA ASP A 74 -2.24 15.92 2.88
C ASP A 74 -1.30 14.74 2.65
N PHE A 75 -0.81 14.15 3.73
CA PHE A 75 -0.04 12.92 3.75
C PHE A 75 -0.88 11.83 4.40
N VAL A 76 -1.09 10.72 3.70
CA VAL A 76 -1.81 9.55 4.21
C VAL A 76 -0.85 8.37 4.21
N TYR A 77 -0.44 7.93 5.41
CA TYR A 77 0.53 6.85 5.58
C TYR A 77 -0.15 5.49 5.71
N LEU A 78 -1.39 5.46 6.18
CA LEU A 78 -2.13 4.23 6.41
C LEU A 78 -3.46 4.25 5.65
N LEU A 79 -3.45 3.69 4.44
CA LEU A 79 -4.61 3.62 3.56
C LEU A 79 -5.69 2.73 4.18
N ALA A 80 -6.91 3.26 4.26
CA ALA A 80 -8.07 2.62 4.89
C ALA A 80 -7.79 2.05 6.30
N GLY A 81 -6.80 2.59 7.03
CA GLY A 81 -6.41 2.09 8.35
C GLY A 81 -5.64 0.76 8.34
N GLU A 82 -5.28 0.21 7.19
CA GLU A 82 -4.70 -1.13 7.07
C GLU A 82 -3.42 -1.21 6.24
N ALA A 83 -3.29 -0.45 5.15
CA ALA A 83 -2.17 -0.55 4.22
C ALA A 83 -1.17 0.58 4.43
N PHE A 84 0.03 0.22 4.90
CA PHE A 84 1.08 1.18 5.26
C PHE A 84 1.91 1.55 4.03
N ASP A 85 1.74 2.79 3.57
CA ASP A 85 2.58 3.42 2.56
C ASP A 85 3.81 4.04 3.23
N TRP A 86 4.86 3.21 3.29
CA TRP A 86 6.13 3.58 3.89
C TRP A 86 6.85 4.68 3.11
N ARG A 87 6.62 4.80 1.78
CA ARG A 87 7.31 5.80 0.95
C ARG A 87 6.75 7.20 1.16
N THR A 88 5.42 7.32 1.27
CA THR A 88 4.80 8.61 1.62
C THR A 88 5.27 9.10 2.99
N LEU A 89 5.47 8.18 3.95
CA LEU A 89 6.05 8.54 5.25
C LEU A 89 7.54 8.92 5.14
N ALA A 90 8.32 8.18 4.35
CA ALA A 90 9.71 8.52 4.10
C ALA A 90 9.84 9.92 3.45
N GLU A 91 9.01 10.23 2.46
CA GLU A 91 8.95 11.54 1.83
C GLU A 91 8.66 12.65 2.86
N ARG A 92 7.67 12.44 3.74
CA ARG A 92 7.36 13.40 4.82
C ARG A 92 8.56 13.68 5.72
N ILE A 93 9.27 12.63 6.14
CA ILE A 93 10.41 12.74 7.05
C ILE A 93 11.59 13.43 6.35
N LEU A 94 11.91 13.00 5.13
CA LEU A 94 13.01 13.54 4.34
C LEU A 94 12.75 14.95 3.80
N GLY A 95 11.49 15.35 3.69
CA GLY A 95 11.05 16.70 3.32
C GLY A 95 10.96 17.66 4.50
N ALA A 96 11.21 17.22 5.73
CA ALA A 96 11.19 18.10 6.89
C ALA A 96 12.31 19.18 6.80
N PRO A 97 12.10 20.37 7.40
CA PRO A 97 13.13 21.40 7.46
C PRO A 97 14.43 20.89 8.08
N ASP A 98 15.55 21.45 7.64
CA ASP A 98 16.90 21.18 8.17
C ASP A 98 17.38 19.72 8.04
N ILE A 99 16.74 18.91 7.20
CA ILE A 99 17.26 17.59 6.79
C ILE A 99 18.27 17.75 5.65
N SER A 100 19.53 17.42 5.93
CA SER A 100 20.67 17.61 5.02
C SER A 100 21.12 16.30 4.34
N ILE A 101 20.23 15.66 3.56
CA ILE A 101 20.57 14.52 2.70
C ILE A 101 20.66 15.01 1.23
N PRO A 102 21.62 14.58 0.40
CA PRO A 102 21.66 14.97 -1.01
C PRO A 102 20.34 14.68 -1.75
N GLU A 103 19.91 15.57 -2.63
CA GLU A 103 18.64 15.41 -3.36
C GLU A 103 18.63 14.12 -4.18
N GLU A 104 19.77 13.78 -4.80
CA GLU A 104 19.94 12.57 -5.58
C GLU A 104 19.74 11.30 -4.75
N GLU A 105 20.24 11.27 -3.50
CA GLU A 105 20.06 10.12 -2.60
C GLU A 105 18.61 9.99 -2.13
N ARG A 106 17.91 11.11 -1.91
CA ARG A 106 16.48 11.11 -1.57
C ARG A 106 15.65 10.61 -2.75
N GLU A 107 15.93 11.13 -3.95
CA GLU A 107 15.25 10.72 -5.18
C GLU A 107 15.49 9.25 -5.47
N GLU A 108 16.73 8.76 -5.37
CA GLU A 108 17.07 7.35 -5.53
C GLU A 108 16.24 6.48 -4.58
N LEU A 109 16.19 6.82 -3.29
CA LEU A 109 15.40 6.06 -2.31
C LEU A 109 13.89 6.07 -2.59
N LEU A 110 13.33 7.24 -2.96
CA LEU A 110 11.88 7.41 -3.13
C LEU A 110 11.37 6.91 -4.48
N LEU A 111 12.18 6.99 -5.54
CA LEU A 111 11.84 6.57 -6.90
C LEU A 111 12.17 5.11 -7.19
N ASP A 112 13.20 4.57 -6.56
CA ASP A 112 13.57 3.19 -6.80
C ASP A 112 12.66 2.20 -6.09
N TRP A 113 12.69 1.01 -6.65
CA TRP A 113 12.16 -0.18 -6.02
C TRP A 113 13.22 -0.78 -5.11
N THR A 114 13.98 -0.02 -4.33
CA THR A 114 14.94 -0.59 -3.37
C THR A 114 14.49 -0.23 -1.95
N LEU A 115 14.68 -1.17 -1.01
CA LEU A 115 14.47 -0.87 0.39
C LEU A 115 15.65 -0.03 0.91
N PRO A 116 15.42 0.89 1.87
CA PRO A 116 16.51 1.63 2.49
C PRO A 116 17.52 0.68 3.14
N ALA A 117 18.78 1.11 3.19
CA ALA A 117 19.97 0.45 3.72
C ALA A 117 20.31 -0.90 3.06
N ASP A 118 19.97 -1.06 1.77
CA ASP A 118 20.13 -2.31 1.00
C ASP A 118 19.53 -3.55 1.73
N LEU A 119 18.53 -3.32 2.58
CA LEU A 119 17.98 -4.35 3.45
C LEU A 119 17.17 -5.38 2.66
N LYS A 120 17.18 -6.61 3.18
CA LYS A 120 16.20 -7.62 2.77
C LYS A 120 14.82 -7.31 3.34
N GLU A 121 13.78 -7.81 2.69
CA GLU A 121 12.39 -7.63 3.13
C GLU A 121 12.19 -8.05 4.59
N GLU A 122 12.74 -9.19 5.01
CA GLU A 122 12.59 -9.71 6.37
C GLU A 122 13.22 -8.79 7.41
N GLU A 123 14.35 -8.17 7.07
CA GLU A 123 15.08 -7.26 7.95
C GLU A 123 14.33 -5.94 8.09
N PHE A 124 13.85 -5.38 6.97
CA PHE A 124 13.00 -4.19 6.96
C PHE A 124 11.73 -4.42 7.80
N ARG A 125 11.05 -5.55 7.58
CA ARG A 125 9.84 -5.94 8.32
C ARG A 125 10.08 -6.15 9.82
N ARG A 126 11.27 -6.59 10.21
CA ARG A 126 11.68 -6.70 11.61
C ARG A 126 11.88 -5.32 12.23
N LEU A 127 12.53 -4.41 11.51
CA LEU A 127 12.86 -3.06 12.00
C LEU A 127 11.63 -2.16 12.13
N ILE A 128 10.70 -2.21 11.17
CA ILE A 128 9.49 -1.38 11.19
C ILE A 128 8.47 -1.84 12.26
N GLY A 129 8.64 -3.05 12.79
CA GLY A 129 7.78 -3.63 13.81
C GLY A 129 6.55 -4.37 13.26
N PHE A 130 5.94 -5.22 14.10
CA PHE A 130 4.90 -6.16 13.67
C PHE A 130 3.65 -5.50 13.06
N ALA A 131 3.14 -4.43 13.68
CA ALA A 131 1.93 -3.74 13.21
C ALA A 131 2.14 -3.13 11.81
N LYS A 132 3.21 -2.36 11.62
CA LYS A 132 3.56 -1.74 10.33
C LYS A 132 4.04 -2.76 9.30
N SER A 133 4.61 -3.89 9.72
CA SER A 133 4.96 -5.02 8.85
C SER A 133 3.73 -5.65 8.19
N ALA A 134 2.63 -5.83 8.94
CA ALA A 134 1.37 -6.27 8.35
C ALA A 134 0.83 -5.23 7.36
N GLY A 135 0.90 -3.94 7.72
CA GLY A 135 0.49 -2.86 6.83
C GLY A 135 1.34 -2.77 5.55
N PHE A 136 2.64 -3.01 5.64
CA PHE A 136 3.55 -3.04 4.50
C PHE A 136 3.14 -4.13 3.50
N LEU A 137 2.81 -5.33 3.99
CA LEU A 137 2.29 -6.40 3.12
C LEU A 137 0.93 -6.06 2.52
N ASN A 138 0.04 -5.44 3.29
CA ASN A 138 -1.26 -4.98 2.79
C ASN A 138 -1.08 -3.97 1.66
N TYR A 139 -0.14 -3.03 1.79
CA TYR A 139 0.18 -2.08 0.73
C TYR A 139 0.76 -2.79 -0.49
N PHE A 140 1.74 -3.68 -0.29
CA PHE A 140 2.36 -4.41 -1.38
C PHE A 140 1.35 -5.23 -2.19
N TYR A 141 0.51 -6.04 -1.54
CA TYR A 141 -0.47 -6.86 -2.24
C TYR A 141 -1.70 -6.07 -2.70
N GLY A 142 -2.17 -5.11 -1.91
CA GLY A 142 -3.40 -4.38 -2.18
C GLY A 142 -3.24 -3.16 -3.08
N VAL A 143 -2.02 -2.63 -3.23
CA VAL A 143 -1.72 -1.51 -4.13
C VAL A 143 -0.75 -1.98 -5.22
N THR A 144 0.50 -2.29 -4.88
CA THR A 144 1.55 -2.56 -5.88
C THR A 144 1.20 -3.74 -6.79
N VAL A 145 0.80 -4.87 -6.22
CA VAL A 145 0.40 -6.04 -6.99
C VAL A 145 -0.91 -5.79 -7.72
N GLU A 146 -1.87 -5.08 -7.12
CA GLU A 146 -3.14 -4.76 -7.78
C GLU A 146 -2.96 -3.87 -9.02
N GLN A 147 -2.07 -2.86 -8.96
CA GLN A 147 -1.68 -2.04 -10.11
C GLN A 147 -1.05 -2.91 -11.20
N ALA A 148 -0.20 -3.87 -10.82
CA ALA A 148 0.41 -4.80 -11.77
C ALA A 148 -0.62 -5.75 -12.40
N ILE A 149 -1.62 -6.21 -11.65
CA ILE A 149 -2.73 -7.01 -12.20
C ILE A 149 -3.50 -6.19 -13.23
N LEU A 150 -3.89 -4.95 -12.87
CA LEU A 150 -4.62 -4.06 -13.76
C LEU A 150 -3.85 -3.84 -15.07
N LEU A 151 -2.55 -3.54 -14.98
CA LEU A 151 -1.69 -3.36 -16.14
C LEU A 151 -1.52 -4.64 -16.97
N ALA A 152 -1.41 -5.80 -16.32
CA ALA A 152 -1.32 -7.07 -17.04
C ALA A 152 -2.60 -7.37 -17.85
N VAL A 153 -3.77 -7.10 -17.27
CA VAL A 153 -5.06 -7.27 -17.94
C VAL A 153 -5.24 -6.23 -19.06
N GLU A 154 -4.84 -4.97 -18.83
CA GLU A 154 -4.83 -3.93 -19.85
C GLU A 154 -3.95 -4.33 -21.04
N GLU A 155 -2.75 -4.85 -20.79
CA GLU A 155 -1.87 -5.34 -21.85
C GLU A 155 -2.51 -6.47 -22.67
N GLU A 156 -3.18 -7.41 -22.01
CA GLU A 156 -3.89 -8.51 -22.68
C GLU A 156 -5.03 -7.97 -23.55
N ALA A 157 -5.86 -7.08 -23.01
CA ALA A 157 -6.95 -6.44 -23.74
C ALA A 157 -6.43 -5.66 -24.96
N ARG A 158 -5.34 -4.91 -24.78
CA ARG A 158 -4.67 -4.16 -25.85
C ARG A 158 -4.11 -5.08 -26.93
N LYS A 159 -3.44 -6.18 -26.56
CA LYS A 159 -2.91 -7.18 -27.51
C LYS A 159 -4.03 -7.84 -28.32
N GLN A 160 -5.14 -8.20 -27.66
CA GLN A 160 -6.30 -8.80 -28.34
C GLN A 160 -6.94 -7.84 -29.34
N ARG A 161 -7.07 -6.56 -28.99
CA ARG A 161 -7.63 -5.54 -29.89
C ARG A 161 -6.72 -5.26 -31.08
N TYR A 162 -5.42 -5.16 -30.82
CA TYR A 162 -4.43 -5.02 -31.89
C TYR A 162 -4.48 -6.21 -32.86
N ALA A 163 -4.59 -7.44 -32.34
CA ALA A 163 -4.75 -8.64 -33.18
C ALA A 163 -6.03 -8.66 -34.02
N ARG A 164 -7.05 -7.89 -33.62
CA ARG A 164 -8.31 -7.68 -34.36
C ARG A 164 -8.26 -6.47 -35.32
N GLY A 165 -7.11 -5.80 -35.44
CA GLY A 165 -6.91 -4.68 -36.36
C GLY A 165 -7.36 -3.32 -35.82
N PHE A 166 -7.67 -3.20 -34.52
CA PHE A 166 -7.94 -1.91 -33.91
C PHE A 166 -6.65 -1.11 -33.69
N ALA A 167 -6.75 0.21 -33.86
CA ALA A 167 -5.65 1.12 -33.55
C ALA A 167 -5.39 1.17 -32.02
N PRO A 168 -4.17 1.52 -31.59
CA PRO A 168 -3.90 1.79 -30.17
C PRO A 168 -4.76 2.95 -29.68
N ASP A 169 -5.51 2.73 -28.60
CA ASP A 169 -6.33 3.73 -27.92
C ASP A 169 -6.39 3.44 -26.41
N ASP A 170 -7.03 4.35 -25.66
CA ASP A 170 -7.14 4.26 -24.19
C ASP A 170 -8.27 3.32 -23.72
N VAL A 171 -9.09 2.79 -24.64
CA VAL A 171 -10.25 1.94 -24.30
C VAL A 171 -9.83 0.61 -23.67
N SER A 172 -8.58 0.18 -23.90
CA SER A 172 -8.00 -0.99 -23.22
C SER A 172 -7.91 -0.83 -21.70
N GLY A 173 -7.74 0.40 -21.20
CA GLY A 173 -7.73 0.69 -19.77
C GLY A 173 -9.11 0.45 -19.16
N ASP A 174 -10.16 1.03 -19.73
CA ASP A 174 -11.53 0.85 -19.26
C ASP A 174 -11.98 -0.62 -19.30
N LEU A 175 -11.62 -1.33 -20.37
CA LEU A 175 -11.84 -2.77 -20.48
C LEU A 175 -11.18 -3.56 -19.34
N ALA A 176 -9.99 -3.15 -18.88
CA ALA A 176 -9.31 -3.83 -17.78
C ALA A 176 -10.07 -3.69 -16.45
N TYR A 177 -10.63 -2.50 -16.19
CA TYR A 177 -11.50 -2.27 -15.03
C TYR A 177 -12.77 -3.10 -15.11
N GLU A 178 -13.42 -3.14 -16.28
CA GLU A 178 -14.61 -3.97 -16.49
C GLU A 178 -14.32 -5.47 -16.29
N ILE A 179 -13.20 -5.97 -16.82
CA ILE A 179 -12.81 -7.37 -16.69
C ILE A 179 -12.55 -7.74 -15.22
N LEU A 180 -11.86 -6.89 -14.46
CA LEU A 180 -11.43 -7.19 -13.09
C LEU A 180 -12.52 -6.93 -12.05
N TYR A 181 -13.26 -5.83 -12.19
CA TYR A 181 -14.15 -5.31 -11.16
C TYR A 181 -15.62 -5.28 -11.59
N GLY A 182 -15.92 -5.56 -12.87
CA GLY A 182 -17.28 -5.64 -13.40
C GLY A 182 -17.94 -4.29 -13.68
N ALA A 183 -17.19 -3.19 -13.64
CA ALA A 183 -17.69 -1.83 -13.88
C ALA A 183 -16.60 -0.97 -14.53
N THR A 184 -17.02 0.13 -15.16
CA THR A 184 -16.09 1.10 -15.77
C THR A 184 -15.29 1.84 -14.69
N ARG A 185 -14.16 2.42 -15.08
CA ARG A 185 -13.32 3.21 -14.17
C ARG A 185 -14.08 4.38 -13.54
N ASP A 186 -14.91 5.07 -14.33
CA ASP A 186 -15.66 6.25 -13.87
C ASP A 186 -16.78 5.89 -12.88
N GLU A 187 -17.46 4.77 -13.09
CA GLU A 187 -18.44 4.23 -12.13
C GLU A 187 -17.76 3.88 -10.80
N LEU A 188 -16.61 3.20 -10.86
CA LEU A 188 -15.84 2.81 -9.67
C LEU A 188 -15.32 4.03 -8.90
N ILE A 189 -14.88 5.08 -9.58
CA ILE A 189 -14.47 6.34 -8.94
C ILE A 189 -15.65 7.03 -8.26
N THR A 190 -16.82 7.00 -8.90
CA THR A 190 -18.04 7.59 -8.33
C THR A 190 -18.45 6.85 -7.06
N GLU A 191 -18.40 5.51 -7.08
CA GLU A 191 -18.71 4.68 -5.92
C GLU A 191 -17.68 4.87 -4.80
N PHE A 192 -16.39 4.85 -5.11
CA PHE A 192 -15.32 5.13 -4.16
C PHE A 192 -15.47 6.50 -3.48
N ALA A 193 -15.79 7.54 -4.25
CA ALA A 193 -16.00 8.88 -3.70
C ALA A 193 -17.25 8.96 -2.83
N GLY A 194 -18.31 8.19 -3.17
CA GLY A 194 -19.52 8.08 -2.38
C GLY A 194 -19.30 7.35 -1.05
N GLU A 195 -18.48 6.31 -1.03
CA GLU A 195 -18.20 5.51 0.18
C GLU A 195 -17.18 6.15 1.12
N THR A 196 -16.09 6.70 0.56
CA THR A 196 -14.94 7.16 1.36
C THR A 196 -14.93 8.67 1.60
N GLY A 197 -15.76 9.42 0.87
CA GLY A 197 -15.71 10.89 0.84
C GLY A 197 -14.47 11.47 0.13
N ASN A 198 -13.54 10.61 -0.31
CA ASN A 198 -12.31 11.03 -0.98
C ASN A 198 -12.51 11.16 -2.49
N ARG A 199 -11.90 12.18 -3.09
CA ARG A 199 -11.95 12.39 -4.55
C ARG A 199 -10.66 11.91 -5.20
N VAL A 200 -10.78 10.98 -6.15
CA VAL A 200 -9.65 10.61 -7.01
C VAL A 200 -9.39 11.76 -7.97
N ARG A 201 -8.35 12.55 -7.70
CA ARG A 201 -7.91 13.59 -8.65
C ARG A 201 -7.28 12.91 -9.86
N ARG A 202 -7.57 13.42 -11.07
CA ARG A 202 -6.81 13.04 -12.27
C ARG A 202 -5.34 13.37 -12.00
N PRO A 203 -4.38 12.46 -12.25
CA PRO A 203 -2.98 12.75 -11.98
C PRO A 203 -2.56 14.00 -12.75
N SER A 204 -2.08 15.02 -12.02
CA SER A 204 -1.45 16.19 -12.61
C SER A 204 -0.31 15.74 -13.51
N ARG A 205 -0.22 16.25 -14.74
CA ARG A 205 0.93 16.03 -15.64
C ARG A 205 2.06 16.97 -15.19
N GLY A 206 2.68 16.69 -14.04
CA GLY A 206 3.76 17.51 -13.48
C GLY A 206 4.78 16.68 -12.68
N PRO A 207 5.93 17.29 -12.31
CA PRO A 207 7.02 16.65 -11.56
C PRO A 207 6.61 16.15 -10.16
N GLU A 208 5.44 16.54 -9.65
CA GLU A 208 4.78 15.95 -8.46
C GLU A 208 4.56 14.42 -8.56
N ARG A 209 4.76 13.81 -9.74
CA ARG A 209 4.81 12.35 -9.94
C ARG A 209 6.02 11.67 -9.30
N ALA A 210 7.08 12.41 -8.97
CA ALA A 210 8.37 11.81 -8.61
C ALA A 210 8.50 11.44 -7.12
N ALA A 211 7.61 11.91 -6.25
CA ALA A 211 7.73 11.63 -4.82
C ALA A 211 6.35 11.33 -4.25
N GLY A 212 6.03 10.04 -4.01
CA GLY A 212 5.00 9.53 -3.09
C GLY A 212 3.54 10.03 -3.21
N ASN A 213 3.24 11.05 -4.03
CA ASN A 213 1.99 11.79 -3.97
C ASN A 213 0.91 11.19 -4.88
N LEU A 214 0.68 9.90 -4.67
CA LEU A 214 -0.41 9.16 -5.29
C LEU A 214 -1.45 8.73 -4.25
N GLY A 215 -1.39 9.22 -3.00
CA GLY A 215 -2.24 8.76 -1.89
C GLY A 215 -3.72 8.56 -2.25
N ASN A 216 -4.34 9.45 -3.04
CA ASN A 216 -5.72 9.26 -3.51
C ASN A 216 -5.90 8.15 -4.56
N VAL A 217 -4.91 7.97 -5.45
CA VAL A 217 -4.87 6.90 -6.45
C VAL A 217 -4.55 5.55 -5.81
N ASP A 218 -3.63 5.52 -4.86
CA ASP A 218 -3.26 4.31 -4.12
C ASP A 218 -4.37 3.89 -3.16
N HIS A 219 -5.04 4.84 -2.50
CA HIS A 219 -6.25 4.57 -1.72
C HIS A 219 -7.37 3.99 -2.61
N PHE A 220 -7.61 4.58 -3.78
CA PHE A 220 -8.57 4.04 -4.74
C PHE A 220 -8.20 2.62 -5.17
N THR A 221 -6.92 2.36 -5.42
CA THR A 221 -6.44 1.03 -5.81
C THR A 221 -6.59 0.02 -4.68
N TYR A 222 -6.26 0.41 -3.45
CA TYR A 222 -6.46 -0.43 -2.28
C TYR A 222 -7.95 -0.77 -2.06
N TRP A 223 -8.84 0.20 -2.25
CA TRP A 223 -10.28 -0.01 -2.21
C TRP A 223 -10.74 -1.00 -3.30
N LEU A 224 -10.21 -0.91 -4.53
CA LEU A 224 -10.48 -1.88 -5.60
C LEU A 224 -10.01 -3.29 -5.22
N PHE A 225 -8.84 -3.42 -4.62
CA PHE A 225 -8.35 -4.68 -4.07
C PHE A 225 -9.33 -5.23 -3.02
N GLN A 226 -9.75 -4.42 -2.05
CA GLN A 226 -10.70 -4.85 -1.01
C GLN A 226 -12.04 -5.29 -1.62
N ARG A 227 -12.55 -4.57 -2.63
CA ARG A 227 -13.75 -4.94 -3.40
C ARG A 227 -13.57 -6.28 -4.10
N ARG A 228 -12.45 -6.47 -4.82
CA ARG A 228 -12.15 -7.72 -5.52
C ARG A 228 -12.00 -8.89 -4.55
N PHE A 229 -11.32 -8.67 -3.42
CA PHE A 229 -11.13 -9.67 -2.38
C PHE A 229 -12.47 -10.14 -1.77
N LYS A 230 -13.44 -9.24 -1.61
CA LYS A 230 -14.78 -9.56 -1.09
C LYS A 230 -15.65 -10.29 -2.13
N ASN A 231 -15.54 -9.94 -3.41
CA ASN A 231 -16.51 -10.32 -4.44
C ASN A 231 -16.03 -11.44 -5.38
N ALA A 232 -14.72 -11.67 -5.53
CA ALA A 232 -14.17 -12.64 -6.47
C ALA A 232 -13.98 -14.03 -5.84
N ASP A 233 -13.96 -15.06 -6.68
CA ASP A 233 -13.62 -16.42 -6.27
C ASP A 233 -12.14 -16.52 -5.83
N PRO A 234 -11.81 -17.25 -4.74
CA PRO A 234 -10.43 -17.38 -4.27
C PRO A 234 -9.43 -17.90 -5.30
N ALA A 235 -9.84 -18.82 -6.19
CA ALA A 235 -8.96 -19.33 -7.24
C ALA A 235 -8.66 -18.25 -8.28
N ARG A 236 -9.64 -17.40 -8.60
CA ARG A 236 -9.45 -16.24 -9.48
C ARG A 236 -8.50 -15.23 -8.84
N ILE A 237 -8.69 -14.88 -7.57
CA ILE A 237 -7.79 -13.97 -6.83
C ILE A 237 -6.35 -14.48 -6.91
N ALA A 238 -6.12 -15.76 -6.57
CA ALA A 238 -4.77 -16.34 -6.60
C ALA A 238 -4.15 -16.37 -8.00
N SER A 239 -4.94 -16.65 -9.04
CA SER A 239 -4.48 -16.62 -10.43
C SER A 239 -4.09 -15.22 -10.88
N ASP A 240 -4.94 -14.23 -10.60
CA ASP A 240 -4.68 -12.83 -10.96
C ASP A 240 -3.46 -12.30 -10.18
N THR A 241 -3.36 -12.58 -8.87
CA THR A 241 -2.18 -12.23 -8.07
C THR A 241 -0.90 -12.81 -8.65
N ARG A 242 -0.90 -14.08 -9.09
CA ARG A 242 0.27 -14.67 -9.76
C ARG A 242 0.63 -13.90 -11.03
N LYS A 243 -0.36 -13.55 -11.86
CA LYS A 243 -0.14 -12.75 -13.07
C LYS A 243 0.47 -11.37 -12.77
N GLY A 244 0.00 -10.70 -11.72
CA GLY A 244 0.56 -9.43 -11.24
C GLY A 244 2.02 -9.56 -10.81
N LEU A 245 2.33 -10.57 -9.98
CA LEU A 245 3.70 -10.84 -9.54
C LEU A 245 4.64 -11.18 -10.72
N GLU A 246 4.18 -11.98 -11.68
CA GLU A 246 4.94 -12.28 -12.91
C GLU A 246 5.19 -11.02 -13.76
N LEU A 247 4.27 -10.05 -13.80
CA LEU A 247 4.52 -8.77 -14.45
C LEU A 247 5.58 -7.97 -13.72
N LEU A 248 5.49 -7.85 -12.39
CA LEU A 248 6.48 -7.14 -11.58
C LEU A 248 7.88 -7.72 -11.77
N GLU A 249 8.02 -9.05 -11.74
CA GLU A 249 9.32 -9.70 -11.96
C GLU A 249 9.87 -9.42 -13.36
N ARG A 250 9.03 -9.46 -14.40
CA ARG A 250 9.45 -9.10 -15.77
C ARG A 250 9.93 -7.65 -15.86
N MET A 251 9.23 -6.72 -15.22
CA MET A 251 9.63 -5.31 -15.17
C MET A 251 10.95 -5.12 -14.43
N ARG A 252 11.11 -5.79 -13.28
CA ARG A 252 12.34 -5.77 -12.49
C ARG A 252 13.53 -6.29 -13.28
N LEU A 253 13.39 -7.42 -13.98
CA LEU A 253 14.44 -8.00 -14.82
C LEU A 253 14.78 -7.09 -16.02
N ALA A 254 13.77 -6.44 -16.63
CA ALA A 254 14.00 -5.50 -17.72
C ALA A 254 14.76 -4.25 -17.24
N GLN A 255 14.41 -3.73 -16.06
CA GLN A 255 15.11 -2.61 -15.43
C GLN A 255 16.53 -3.00 -15.04
N ALA A 256 16.74 -4.17 -14.42
CA ALA A 256 18.05 -4.70 -14.11
C ALA A 256 18.90 -4.89 -15.37
N LYS A 257 18.32 -5.30 -16.50
CA LYS A 257 19.02 -5.40 -17.78
C LYS A 257 19.45 -4.02 -18.30
N LYS A 258 18.56 -3.03 -18.25
CA LYS A 258 18.86 -1.64 -18.60
C LYS A 258 19.98 -1.06 -17.72
N ASN A 259 19.91 -1.31 -16.41
CA ASN A 259 20.91 -0.89 -15.43
C ASN A 259 22.20 -1.71 -15.53
N SER A 260 22.18 -2.98 -15.96
CA SER A 260 23.41 -3.76 -16.15
C SER A 260 24.25 -3.29 -17.35
N GLN A 261 23.62 -2.56 -18.29
CA GLN A 261 24.33 -1.79 -19.32
C GLN A 261 24.90 -0.45 -18.78
N GLN A 262 24.60 -0.12 -17.51
CA GLN A 262 24.99 1.07 -16.75
C GLN A 262 25.24 0.70 -15.26
N THR A 263 26.01 -0.36 -14.99
CA THR A 263 26.47 -0.86 -13.67
C THR A 263 25.49 -1.01 -12.47
N VAL A 264 25.42 -2.27 -11.99
CA VAL A 264 24.92 -2.84 -10.71
C VAL A 264 23.41 -2.76 -10.41
N ALA A 265 22.73 -3.91 -10.55
CA ALA A 265 21.36 -4.11 -10.10
C ALA A 265 21.32 -4.57 -8.63
N ARG A 266 20.50 -3.92 -7.81
CA ARG A 266 20.19 -4.34 -6.43
C ARG A 266 18.69 -4.65 -6.32
N PRO A 267 18.29 -5.85 -5.86
CA PRO A 267 16.88 -6.22 -5.79
C PRO A 267 16.17 -5.74 -4.51
N PHE A 268 14.94 -5.24 -4.71
CA PHE A 268 13.91 -4.76 -3.77
C PHE A 268 13.50 -5.74 -2.66
N ILE A 269 13.16 -6.94 -3.11
CA ILE A 269 12.23 -7.91 -2.55
C ILE A 269 12.49 -9.13 -3.44
N ASP A 270 12.83 -10.27 -2.85
CA ASP A 270 12.95 -11.51 -3.62
C ASP A 270 11.53 -12.04 -3.93
N LEU A 271 11.03 -11.72 -5.13
CA LEU A 271 9.75 -12.23 -5.60
C LEU A 271 9.71 -13.78 -5.63
N GLY A 272 10.88 -14.43 -5.67
CA GLY A 272 11.02 -15.88 -5.54
C GLY A 272 10.64 -16.41 -4.15
N ASP A 273 10.93 -15.66 -3.09
CA ASP A 273 10.63 -16.04 -1.70
C ASP A 273 9.21 -15.64 -1.27
N LEU A 274 8.66 -14.57 -1.86
CA LEU A 274 7.26 -14.13 -1.67
C LEU A 274 6.20 -15.14 -2.14
N HIS A 275 6.58 -16.09 -3.00
CA HIS A 275 5.68 -17.17 -3.43
C HIS A 275 5.26 -18.10 -2.28
N THR A 276 5.84 -17.95 -1.09
CA THR A 276 5.44 -18.65 0.13
C THR A 276 4.53 -17.81 1.04
N TYR A 277 3.55 -17.07 0.48
CA TYR A 277 2.46 -16.56 1.31
C TYR A 277 1.63 -17.71 1.88
N ARG A 278 2.01 -18.16 3.08
CA ARG A 278 1.17 -18.98 3.95
C ARG A 278 0.36 -18.01 4.79
N ALA A 279 -0.90 -17.81 4.39
CA ALA A 279 -1.82 -16.94 5.11
C ALA A 279 -1.72 -17.19 6.64
N PRO A 280 -1.61 -16.14 7.48
CA PRO A 280 -1.61 -16.31 8.92
C PRO A 280 -2.88 -17.06 9.36
N PRO A 281 -2.81 -17.92 10.39
CA PRO A 281 -3.91 -18.79 10.79
C PRO A 281 -5.02 -18.00 11.50
N ARG A 282 -5.70 -17.09 10.80
CA ARG A 282 -6.87 -16.34 11.28
C ARG A 282 -7.84 -16.01 10.15
N TYR A 283 -8.21 -17.01 9.34
CA TYR A 283 -9.46 -17.01 8.55
C TYR A 283 -10.07 -18.43 8.44
N ALA A 284 -9.89 -19.27 9.45
CA ALA A 284 -10.69 -20.48 9.56
C ALA A 284 -12.10 -20.08 10.02
N ARG A 285 -13.06 -20.01 9.09
CA ARG A 285 -14.49 -19.94 9.45
C ARG A 285 -14.80 -21.11 10.40
N PRO A 286 -15.51 -20.91 11.51
CA PRO A 286 -16.04 -22.04 12.27
C PRO A 286 -17.00 -22.82 11.37
N VAL A 287 -16.64 -24.07 11.09
CA VAL A 287 -17.52 -25.03 10.43
C VAL A 287 -18.70 -25.27 11.39
N ARG A 288 -19.87 -24.71 11.08
CA ARG A 288 -21.08 -25.05 11.84
C ARG A 288 -21.44 -26.52 11.56
N PRO A 289 -21.64 -27.36 12.58
CA PRO A 289 -22.12 -28.72 12.35
C PRO A 289 -23.54 -28.68 11.77
N ARG A 290 -23.78 -29.47 10.72
CA ARG A 290 -25.12 -29.69 10.17
C ARG A 290 -25.99 -30.40 11.21
N PRO A 291 -27.23 -29.96 11.45
CA PRO A 291 -28.15 -30.73 12.28
C PRO A 291 -28.50 -32.03 11.57
N VAL A 292 -28.25 -33.15 12.23
CA VAL A 292 -28.74 -34.46 11.84
C VAL A 292 -30.24 -34.46 12.10
N ARG A 293 -31.04 -34.62 11.04
CA ARG A 293 -32.49 -34.82 11.15
C ARG A 293 -32.72 -36.23 11.72
N THR A 294 -33.39 -36.30 12.86
CA THR A 294 -34.03 -37.53 13.36
C THR A 294 -35.40 -37.68 12.73
#